data_AF-A0AAU4N220-F1
#
_entry.id   AF-A0AAU4N220-F1
#
_cell.length_a   1.000
_cell.length_b   1.000
_cell.length_c   1.000
_cell.angle_alpha   90.00
_cell.angle_beta   90.00
_cell.angle_gamma   90.00
#
_symmetry.space_group_name_H-M   'P 1'
#
loop_
_entity.id
_entity.type
_entity.pdbx_description
1 polymer ?
#
loop_
_entity_poly.entity_id
_entity_poly.type
_entity_poly.pdbx_seq_one_letter_code
_entity_poly.pdbx_strand_id
1 'polypeptide(L)'
;MTDWSQLSHAYGSADDIPRLLDDAESDPAGPAWDSLWSCLCHQGTVYSASFAALPRLAAMAQRFSAMDRQAPLVLAGAIVAGVDRPHGCDDPHISHAADIATLIRLTEEILRHPEVDAAPDTYVCLLETLLSLEGVEVWGGQLDGLNSEEYEVPCPRCEAENFIVFGEYGHFSTLDDMYMREPSAGNKPLMPAEPGAMEGLAARLHARAVGDGQIEVAKKLTYVFGSASCADCGAVFRVDQAVVARWGA
;
A
#
# COMPACT_ATOMS: atom_id res chain seq x y z
N MET A 1 -11.25 -22.62 16.76
CA MET A 1 -12.12 -21.45 17.00
C MET A 1 -11.29 -20.48 17.81
N THR A 2 -11.13 -19.25 17.32
CA THR A 2 -10.30 -18.22 17.97
C THR A 2 -10.95 -17.75 19.26
N ASP A 3 -10.19 -17.68 20.35
CA ASP A 3 -10.63 -17.03 21.60
C ASP A 3 -10.27 -15.54 21.55
N TRP A 4 -11.22 -14.72 21.11
CA TRP A 4 -11.04 -13.28 20.92
C TRP A 4 -10.81 -12.50 22.21
N SER A 5 -11.23 -13.04 23.36
CA SER A 5 -11.05 -12.41 24.67
C SER A 5 -9.58 -12.36 25.12
N GLN A 6 -8.73 -13.17 24.50
CA GLN A 6 -7.29 -13.20 24.75
C GLN A 6 -6.50 -12.33 23.76
N LEU A 7 -7.19 -11.66 22.83
CA LEU A 7 -6.59 -10.82 21.80
C LEU A 7 -6.90 -9.35 22.08
N SER A 8 -6.08 -8.48 21.52
CA SER A 8 -6.29 -7.04 21.57
C SER A 8 -6.32 -6.43 20.18
N HIS A 9 -6.90 -5.23 20.11
CA HIS A 9 -6.85 -4.30 18.99
C HIS A 9 -6.54 -2.89 19.53
N ALA A 10 -6.60 -1.86 18.68
CA ALA A 10 -6.20 -0.50 19.03
C ALA A 10 -6.89 0.14 20.26
N TYR A 11 -8.07 -0.35 20.65
CA TYR A 11 -8.85 0.22 21.75
C TYR A 11 -9.01 -0.73 22.95
N GLY A 12 -8.32 -1.87 22.96
CA GLY A 12 -8.34 -2.82 24.08
C GLY A 12 -8.69 -4.25 23.67
N SER A 13 -9.60 -4.89 24.41
CA SER A 13 -10.05 -6.28 24.18
C SER A 13 -10.73 -6.45 22.83
N ALA A 14 -10.50 -7.59 22.16
CA ALA A 14 -11.09 -7.92 20.87
C ALA A 14 -12.42 -8.70 20.91
N ASP A 15 -13.10 -8.70 22.06
CA ASP A 15 -14.42 -9.35 22.23
C ASP A 15 -15.50 -8.86 21.25
N ASP A 16 -15.37 -7.63 20.74
CA ASP A 16 -16.30 -6.99 19.83
C ASP A 16 -16.03 -7.28 18.34
N ILE A 17 -14.81 -7.69 17.99
CA ILE A 17 -14.39 -7.96 16.60
C ILE A 17 -15.26 -9.01 15.91
N PRO A 18 -15.66 -10.14 16.54
CA PRO A 18 -16.55 -11.12 15.89
C PRO A 18 -17.86 -10.50 15.39
N ARG A 19 -18.47 -9.62 16.20
CA ARG A 19 -19.72 -8.94 15.81
C ARG A 19 -19.48 -7.97 14.66
N LEU A 20 -18.37 -7.21 14.69
CA LEU A 20 -18.02 -6.31 13.59
C LEU A 20 -17.77 -7.07 12.28
N LEU A 21 -17.13 -8.24 12.34
CA LEU A 21 -16.95 -9.12 11.18
C LEU A 21 -18.30 -9.64 10.65
N ASP A 22 -19.22 -10.04 11.52
CA ASP A 22 -20.55 -10.50 11.12
C ASP A 22 -21.40 -9.36 10.49
N ASP A 23 -21.29 -8.15 11.04
CA ASP A 23 -21.94 -6.94 10.51
C ASP A 23 -21.37 -6.59 9.11
N ALA A 24 -20.05 -6.61 8.95
CA ALA A 24 -19.37 -6.37 7.68
C ALA A 24 -19.66 -7.45 6.62
N GLU A 25 -19.83 -8.70 7.04
CA GLU A 25 -20.22 -9.81 6.17
C GLU A 25 -21.64 -9.65 5.62
N SER A 26 -22.54 -9.10 6.45
CA SER A 26 -23.95 -8.92 6.13
C SER A 26 -24.20 -7.69 5.26
N ASP A 27 -23.33 -6.67 5.35
CA ASP A 27 -23.38 -5.45 4.56
C ASP A 27 -21.98 -5.11 4.01
N PRO A 28 -21.63 -5.60 2.81
CA PRO A 28 -20.30 -5.42 2.23
C PRO A 28 -19.90 -3.95 1.97
N ALA A 29 -20.88 -3.04 1.87
CA ALA A 29 -20.66 -1.60 1.71
C ALA A 29 -20.95 -0.82 3.01
N GLY A 30 -21.18 -1.54 4.12
CA GLY A 30 -21.60 -0.97 5.39
C GLY A 30 -20.46 -0.33 6.19
N PRO A 31 -20.80 0.51 7.19
CA PRO A 31 -19.82 1.23 8.02
C PRO A 31 -19.02 0.33 8.97
N ALA A 32 -19.33 -0.97 9.04
CA ALA A 32 -18.59 -1.93 9.84
C ALA A 32 -17.14 -2.06 9.36
N TRP A 33 -16.86 -1.85 8.07
CA TRP A 33 -15.51 -1.85 7.52
C TRP A 33 -14.62 -0.75 8.10
N ASP A 34 -15.15 0.47 8.26
CA ASP A 34 -14.42 1.58 8.88
C ASP A 34 -14.07 1.26 10.34
N SER A 35 -15.01 0.64 11.06
CA SER A 35 -14.79 0.22 12.45
C SER A 35 -13.73 -0.88 12.54
N LEU A 36 -13.79 -1.88 11.65
CA LEU A 36 -12.78 -2.94 11.56
C LEU A 36 -11.40 -2.36 11.24
N TRP A 37 -11.31 -1.44 10.27
CA TRP A 37 -10.07 -0.77 9.92
C TRP A 37 -9.48 -0.02 11.10
N SER A 38 -10.32 0.79 11.78
CA SER A 38 -9.94 1.58 12.94
C SER A 38 -9.45 0.71 14.10
N CYS A 39 -10.04 -0.48 14.30
CA CYS A 39 -9.61 -1.40 15.33
C CYS A 39 -8.33 -2.16 14.95
N LEU A 40 -8.27 -2.73 13.74
CA LEU A 40 -7.27 -3.73 13.34
C LEU A 40 -6.01 -3.13 12.70
N CYS A 41 -6.08 -1.93 12.13
CA CYS A 41 -4.99 -1.28 11.39
C CYS A 41 -4.82 0.20 11.78
N HIS A 42 -5.03 0.53 13.06
CA HIS A 42 -5.02 1.93 13.52
C HIS A 42 -3.70 2.62 13.18
N GLN A 43 -3.75 3.61 12.27
CA GLN A 43 -2.57 4.36 11.82
C GLN A 43 -1.41 3.45 11.39
N GLY A 44 -1.73 2.34 10.71
CA GLY A 44 -0.74 1.37 10.23
C GLY A 44 -0.22 0.38 11.28
N THR A 45 -0.62 0.52 12.55
CA THR A 45 -0.29 -0.44 13.62
C THR A 45 -1.26 -1.62 13.58
N VAL A 46 -0.73 -2.83 13.73
CA VAL A 46 -1.50 -4.08 13.75
C VAL A 46 -1.40 -4.77 15.10
N TYR A 47 -2.36 -5.65 15.37
CA TYR A 47 -2.57 -6.26 16.69
C TYR A 47 -2.82 -7.76 16.55
N SER A 48 -2.88 -8.47 17.68
CA SER A 48 -3.13 -9.92 17.65
C SER A 48 -4.51 -10.25 17.05
N ALA A 49 -5.51 -9.37 17.24
CA ALA A 49 -6.82 -9.49 16.61
C ALA A 49 -6.77 -9.31 15.08
N SER A 50 -5.81 -8.53 14.57
CA SER A 50 -5.64 -8.27 13.14
C SER A 50 -5.33 -9.57 12.40
N PHE A 51 -4.29 -10.30 12.83
CA PHE A 51 -3.92 -11.57 12.22
C PHE A 51 -5.02 -12.63 12.38
N ALA A 52 -5.67 -12.66 13.55
CA ALA A 52 -6.79 -13.57 13.80
C ALA A 52 -8.01 -13.35 12.89
N ALA A 53 -8.16 -12.15 12.29
CA ALA A 53 -9.22 -11.84 11.34
C ALA A 53 -8.95 -12.37 9.92
N LEU A 54 -7.70 -12.66 9.54
CA LEU A 54 -7.31 -13.06 8.18
C LEU A 54 -8.14 -14.23 7.61
N PRO A 55 -8.41 -15.33 8.35
CA PRO A 55 -9.22 -16.42 7.82
C PRO A 55 -10.67 -16.01 7.52
N ARG A 56 -11.25 -15.12 8.34
CA ARG A 56 -12.61 -14.58 8.11
C ARG A 56 -12.63 -13.66 6.90
N LEU A 57 -11.63 -12.79 6.74
CA LEU A 57 -11.51 -11.91 5.57
C LEU A 57 -11.34 -12.72 4.28
N ALA A 58 -10.50 -13.76 4.28
CA ALA A 58 -10.33 -14.66 3.14
C ALA A 58 -11.63 -15.41 2.79
N ALA A 59 -12.41 -15.84 3.79
CA ALA A 59 -13.70 -16.47 3.57
C ALA A 59 -14.75 -15.50 2.99
N MET A 60 -14.79 -14.25 3.48
CA MET A 60 -15.68 -13.21 2.94
C MET A 60 -15.32 -12.89 1.49
N ALA A 61 -14.05 -12.66 1.20
CA ALA A 61 -13.58 -12.33 -0.15
C ALA A 61 -13.91 -13.43 -1.18
N GLN A 62 -13.92 -14.71 -0.77
CA GLN A 62 -14.35 -15.82 -1.63
C GLN A 62 -15.86 -15.82 -1.93
N ARG A 63 -16.68 -15.38 -0.98
CA ARG A 63 -18.15 -15.42 -1.08
C ARG A 63 -18.74 -14.18 -1.73
N PHE A 64 -18.10 -13.04 -1.50
CA PHE A 64 -18.51 -11.76 -2.05
C PHE A 64 -18.38 -11.74 -3.57
N SER A 65 -19.18 -10.90 -4.21
CA SER A 65 -19.04 -10.63 -5.64
C SER A 65 -17.67 -9.99 -5.93
N ALA A 66 -17.27 -9.91 -7.20
CA ALA A 66 -16.03 -9.22 -7.57
C ALA A 66 -16.04 -7.75 -7.11
N MET A 67 -17.20 -7.10 -7.09
CA MET A 67 -17.34 -5.70 -6.70
C MET A 67 -17.32 -5.49 -5.19
N ASP A 68 -17.81 -6.46 -4.41
CA ASP A 68 -17.93 -6.33 -2.96
C ASP A 68 -16.67 -6.80 -2.21
N ARG A 69 -15.80 -7.57 -2.86
CA ARG A 69 -14.61 -8.16 -2.20
C ARG A 69 -13.45 -7.20 -2.02
N GLN A 70 -13.52 -5.95 -2.49
CA GLN A 70 -12.42 -4.99 -2.31
C GLN A 70 -12.11 -4.75 -0.83
N ALA A 71 -13.11 -4.47 0.00
CA ALA A 71 -12.92 -4.17 1.41
C ALA A 71 -12.19 -5.27 2.21
N PRO A 72 -12.59 -6.56 2.14
CA PRO A 72 -11.83 -7.62 2.83
C PRO A 72 -10.42 -7.82 2.29
N LEU A 73 -10.20 -7.64 0.98
CA LEU A 73 -8.87 -7.77 0.38
C LEU A 73 -7.93 -6.67 0.85
N VAL A 74 -8.35 -5.41 0.76
CA VAL A 74 -7.54 -4.26 1.15
C VAL A 74 -7.24 -4.27 2.65
N LEU A 75 -8.23 -4.60 3.49
CA LEU A 75 -7.99 -4.75 4.93
C LEU A 75 -6.99 -5.88 5.22
N ALA A 76 -7.10 -7.02 4.55
CA ALA A 76 -6.15 -8.11 4.73
C ALA A 76 -4.73 -7.73 4.27
N GLY A 77 -4.59 -7.01 3.16
CA GLY A 77 -3.30 -6.46 2.71
C GLY A 77 -2.68 -5.53 3.75
N ALA A 78 -3.46 -4.59 4.28
CA ALA A 78 -2.99 -3.68 5.34
C ALA A 78 -2.56 -4.42 6.62
N ILE A 79 -3.30 -5.47 7.02
CA ILE A 79 -2.94 -6.32 8.17
C ILE A 79 -1.59 -7.01 7.94
N VAL A 80 -1.37 -7.56 6.73
CA VAL A 80 -0.13 -8.27 6.39
C VAL A 80 1.06 -7.32 6.24
N ALA A 81 0.82 -6.11 5.73
CA ALA A 81 1.82 -5.05 5.62
C ALA A 81 2.26 -4.48 6.97
N GLY A 82 1.44 -4.64 8.02
CA GLY A 82 1.74 -4.12 9.36
C GLY A 82 3.08 -4.61 9.91
N VAL A 83 4.00 -3.67 10.10
CA VAL A 83 5.37 -3.93 10.56
C VAL A 83 5.50 -4.01 12.08
N ASP A 84 4.64 -3.31 12.83
CA ASP A 84 4.63 -3.34 14.30
C ASP A 84 3.85 -4.57 14.80
N ARG A 85 4.56 -5.70 14.87
CA ARG A 85 3.98 -6.98 15.28
C ARG A 85 4.05 -7.13 16.80
N PRO A 86 2.94 -7.47 17.49
CA PRO A 86 2.99 -7.83 18.89
C PRO A 86 4.02 -8.94 19.14
N HIS A 87 4.80 -8.81 20.22
CA HIS A 87 5.80 -9.81 20.58
C HIS A 87 5.18 -11.22 20.66
N GLY A 88 5.77 -12.16 19.91
CA GLY A 88 5.35 -13.57 19.91
C GLY A 88 4.29 -13.94 18.87
N CYS A 89 3.86 -13.02 18.01
CA CYS A 89 3.08 -13.39 16.82
C CYS A 89 3.99 -14.00 15.74
N ASP A 90 3.59 -15.17 15.24
CA ASP A 90 4.23 -15.80 14.08
C ASP A 90 4.03 -14.96 12.82
N ASP A 91 4.96 -15.06 11.88
CA ASP A 91 4.85 -14.42 10.57
C ASP A 91 3.56 -14.83 9.85
N PRO A 92 2.64 -13.90 9.48
CA PRO A 92 1.38 -14.23 8.85
C PRO A 92 1.55 -15.03 7.55
N HIS A 93 2.62 -14.81 6.80
CA HIS A 93 2.94 -15.60 5.59
C HIS A 93 3.15 -17.09 5.88
N ILE A 94 3.49 -17.44 7.12
CA ILE A 94 3.65 -18.82 7.59
C ILE A 94 2.38 -19.30 8.30
N SER A 95 1.89 -18.54 9.28
CA SER A 95 0.76 -18.95 10.13
C SER A 95 -0.60 -18.92 9.41
N HIS A 96 -0.73 -18.10 8.37
CA HIS A 96 -1.95 -17.92 7.56
C HIS A 96 -1.72 -18.17 6.05
N ALA A 97 -0.73 -19.01 5.70
CA ALA A 97 -0.31 -19.23 4.31
C ALA A 97 -1.45 -19.58 3.34
N ALA A 98 -2.40 -20.43 3.77
CA ALA A 98 -3.53 -20.84 2.92
C ALA A 98 -4.53 -19.70 2.68
N ASP A 99 -4.78 -18.88 3.70
CA ASP A 99 -5.66 -17.71 3.61
C ASP A 99 -5.02 -16.65 2.71
N ILE A 100 -3.73 -16.37 2.91
CA ILE A 100 -2.95 -15.43 2.07
C ILE A 100 -2.91 -15.88 0.62
N ALA A 101 -2.65 -17.16 0.34
CA ALA A 101 -2.69 -17.68 -1.02
C ALA A 101 -4.06 -17.49 -1.68
N THR A 102 -5.14 -17.60 -0.90
CA THR A 102 -6.50 -17.33 -1.38
C THR A 102 -6.72 -15.85 -1.68
N LEU A 103 -6.26 -14.97 -0.78
CA LEU A 103 -6.32 -13.52 -0.94
C LEU A 103 -5.54 -13.07 -2.18
N ILE A 104 -4.29 -13.53 -2.38
CA ILE A 104 -3.48 -13.26 -3.58
C ILE A 104 -4.26 -13.58 -4.85
N ARG A 105 -4.81 -14.79 -4.93
CA ARG A 105 -5.57 -15.24 -6.11
C ARG A 105 -6.78 -14.33 -6.39
N LEU A 106 -7.49 -13.92 -5.34
CA LEU A 106 -8.67 -13.06 -5.46
C LEU A 106 -8.29 -11.62 -5.83
N THR A 107 -7.20 -11.09 -5.29
CA THR A 107 -6.64 -9.78 -5.66
C THR A 107 -6.23 -9.76 -7.14
N GLU A 108 -5.60 -10.84 -7.62
CA GLU A 108 -5.27 -10.99 -9.04
C GLU A 108 -6.49 -11.11 -9.95
N GLU A 109 -7.62 -11.62 -9.45
CA GLU A 109 -8.88 -11.70 -10.19
C GLU A 109 -9.52 -10.32 -10.34
N ILE A 110 -9.59 -9.55 -9.26
CA ILE A 110 -10.21 -8.21 -9.27
C ILE A 110 -9.36 -7.17 -10.03
N LEU A 111 -8.03 -7.28 -10.00
CA LEU A 111 -7.14 -6.40 -10.77
C LEU A 111 -7.32 -6.52 -12.29
N ARG A 112 -7.96 -7.58 -12.77
CA ARG A 112 -8.31 -7.78 -14.19
C ARG A 112 -9.77 -7.44 -14.49
N HIS A 113 -10.48 -6.84 -13.53
CA HIS A 113 -11.89 -6.53 -13.67
C HIS A 113 -12.09 -5.14 -14.32
N PRO A 114 -12.96 -5.00 -15.34
CA PRO A 114 -13.12 -3.75 -16.09
C PRO A 114 -13.49 -2.51 -15.26
N GLU A 115 -14.14 -2.69 -14.11
CA GLU A 115 -14.49 -1.57 -13.23
C GLU A 115 -13.26 -1.01 -12.48
N VAL A 116 -12.29 -1.86 -12.17
CA VAL A 116 -10.99 -1.43 -11.63
C VAL A 116 -10.18 -0.72 -12.71
N ASP A 117 -10.28 -1.17 -13.96
CA ASP A 117 -9.61 -0.51 -15.08
C ASP A 117 -10.00 0.98 -15.21
N ALA A 118 -11.23 1.32 -14.83
CA ALA A 118 -11.77 2.67 -14.88
C ALA A 118 -11.38 3.55 -13.67
N ALA A 119 -10.75 2.99 -12.63
CA ALA A 119 -10.43 3.68 -11.37
C ALA A 119 -8.94 3.48 -10.98
N PRO A 120 -8.03 4.33 -11.47
CA PRO A 120 -6.58 4.19 -11.22
C PRO A 120 -6.20 4.12 -9.74
N ASP A 121 -6.88 4.87 -8.87
CA ASP A 121 -6.58 4.89 -7.45
C ASP A 121 -6.90 3.54 -6.78
N THR A 122 -8.04 2.94 -7.16
CA THR A 122 -8.43 1.59 -6.75
C THR A 122 -7.44 0.55 -7.27
N TYR A 123 -6.97 0.70 -8.51
CA TYR A 123 -5.96 -0.19 -9.08
C TYR A 123 -4.66 -0.17 -8.27
N VAL A 124 -4.14 1.02 -7.92
CA VAL A 124 -2.93 1.15 -7.09
C VAL A 124 -3.15 0.52 -5.71
N CYS A 125 -4.29 0.76 -5.08
CA CYS A 125 -4.61 0.17 -3.77
C CYS A 125 -4.64 -1.37 -3.80
N LEU A 126 -5.22 -1.96 -4.85
CA LEU A 126 -5.23 -3.41 -5.05
C LEU A 126 -3.85 -3.96 -5.42
N LEU A 127 -3.05 -3.21 -6.16
CA LEU A 127 -1.68 -3.60 -6.49
C LEU A 127 -0.79 -3.58 -5.24
N GLU A 128 -0.94 -2.59 -4.37
CA GLU A 128 -0.29 -2.55 -3.05
C GLU A 128 -0.72 -3.72 -2.18
N THR A 129 -2.03 -4.01 -2.15
CA THR A 129 -2.60 -5.18 -1.47
C THR A 129 -1.96 -6.47 -1.97
N LEU A 130 -1.73 -6.60 -3.28
CA LEU A 130 -1.06 -7.79 -3.82
C LEU A 130 0.40 -7.86 -3.34
N LEU A 131 1.13 -6.75 -3.36
CA LEU A 131 2.52 -6.69 -2.93
C LEU A 131 2.69 -7.04 -1.45
N SER A 132 1.80 -6.57 -0.58
CA SER A 132 1.82 -6.95 0.84
C SER A 132 1.56 -8.43 1.03
N LEU A 133 0.56 -8.99 0.36
CA LEU A 133 0.26 -10.42 0.44
C LEU A 133 1.39 -11.30 -0.13
N GLU A 134 2.12 -10.83 -1.15
CA GLU A 134 3.32 -11.47 -1.69
C GLU A 134 4.55 -11.35 -0.78
N GLY A 135 4.50 -10.52 0.26
CA GLY A 135 5.63 -10.26 1.16
C GLY A 135 6.71 -9.37 0.53
N VAL A 136 6.34 -8.50 -0.40
CA VAL A 136 7.27 -7.52 -0.98
C VAL A 136 7.44 -6.37 0.02
N GLU A 137 8.58 -6.40 0.73
CA GLU A 137 8.94 -5.41 1.74
C GLU A 137 8.89 -3.98 1.20
N VAL A 138 8.50 -3.04 2.07
CA VAL A 138 8.28 -1.61 1.80
C VAL A 138 7.14 -1.33 0.82
N TRP A 139 7.19 -1.89 -0.39
CA TRP A 139 6.22 -1.61 -1.45
C TRP A 139 4.83 -2.20 -1.19
N GLY A 140 4.70 -3.17 -0.28
CA GLY A 140 3.40 -3.63 0.23
C GLY A 140 2.65 -2.61 1.09
N GLY A 141 3.26 -1.49 1.47
CA GLY A 141 2.59 -0.43 2.23
C GLY A 141 3.01 0.99 1.87
N GLN A 142 3.82 1.17 0.81
CA GLN A 142 4.28 2.48 0.35
C GLN A 142 3.91 2.74 -1.11
N LEU A 143 3.31 1.80 -1.84
CA LEU A 143 2.96 2.00 -3.25
C LEU A 143 1.86 3.06 -3.43
N ASP A 144 1.02 3.28 -2.41
CA ASP A 144 -0.02 4.31 -2.38
C ASP A 144 0.53 5.75 -2.52
N GLY A 145 1.85 5.94 -2.40
CA GLY A 145 2.50 7.19 -2.85
C GLY A 145 2.24 7.51 -4.33
N LEU A 146 1.84 6.53 -5.16
CA LEU A 146 1.34 6.78 -6.53
C LEU A 146 -0.01 7.50 -6.56
N ASN A 147 -0.89 7.24 -5.60
CA ASN A 147 -2.18 7.92 -5.44
C ASN A 147 -2.00 9.29 -4.80
N SER A 148 -1.12 9.39 -3.81
CA SER A 148 -0.73 10.67 -3.21
C SER A 148 0.11 11.55 -4.15
N GLU A 149 0.66 10.95 -5.22
CA GLU A 149 1.52 11.60 -6.23
C GLU A 149 2.80 12.22 -5.66
N GLU A 150 3.21 11.74 -4.49
CA GLU A 150 4.31 12.27 -3.72
C GLU A 150 4.99 11.20 -2.85
N TYR A 151 6.30 11.36 -2.64
CA TYR A 151 7.01 10.79 -1.50
C TYR A 151 7.79 11.86 -0.75
N GLU A 152 7.79 11.79 0.58
CA GLU A 152 8.70 12.55 1.45
C GLU A 152 9.87 11.66 1.85
N VAL A 153 11.08 11.97 1.37
CA VAL A 153 12.28 11.16 1.63
C VAL A 153 13.50 12.03 1.95
N PRO A 154 14.37 11.58 2.89
CA PRO A 154 15.61 12.28 3.18
C PRO A 154 16.61 12.14 2.03
N CYS A 155 17.37 13.20 1.77
CA CYS A 155 18.53 13.09 0.90
C CYS A 155 19.59 12.17 1.55
N PRO A 156 20.09 11.12 0.87
CA PRO A 156 21.10 10.22 1.43
C PRO A 156 22.47 10.86 1.66
N ARG A 157 22.66 12.13 1.28
CA ARG A 157 23.92 12.87 1.42
C ARG A 157 23.88 13.96 2.49
N CYS A 158 22.83 14.79 2.51
CA CYS A 158 22.72 15.91 3.44
C CYS A 158 21.54 15.80 4.41
N GLU A 159 20.77 14.70 4.34
CA GLU A 159 19.63 14.40 5.21
C GLU A 159 18.46 15.41 5.12
N ALA A 160 18.54 16.40 4.23
CA ALA A 160 17.43 17.32 3.98
C ALA A 160 16.20 16.53 3.47
N GLU A 161 15.04 16.75 4.09
CA GLU A 161 13.77 16.18 3.66
C GLU A 161 13.37 16.77 2.31
N ASN A 162 13.18 15.89 1.32
CA ASN A 162 12.77 16.26 -0.01
C ASN A 162 11.39 15.69 -0.28
N PHE A 163 10.49 16.56 -0.74
CA PHE A 163 9.25 16.18 -1.39
C PHE A 163 9.55 15.81 -2.83
N ILE A 164 9.17 14.60 -3.24
CA ILE A 164 9.31 14.05 -4.59
C ILE A 164 7.93 14.04 -5.21
N VAL A 165 7.64 15.02 -6.07
CA VAL A 165 6.31 15.26 -6.64
C VAL A 165 6.30 14.75 -8.09
N PHE A 166 5.32 13.92 -8.47
CA PHE A 166 5.25 13.28 -9.79
C PHE A 166 3.82 13.09 -10.31
N GLY A 167 3.02 14.15 -10.26
CA GLY A 167 1.61 14.13 -10.65
C GLY A 167 1.04 15.50 -11.03
N GLU A 168 -0.14 15.84 -10.52
CA GLU A 168 -0.92 17.04 -10.85
C GLU A 168 -0.09 18.32 -10.76
N TYR A 169 0.72 18.44 -9.71
CA TYR A 169 1.52 19.65 -9.45
C TYR A 169 2.84 19.70 -10.22
N GLY A 170 3.24 18.62 -10.90
CA GLY A 170 4.47 18.55 -11.70
C GLY A 170 5.36 17.36 -11.36
N HIS A 171 6.60 17.43 -11.87
CA HIS A 171 7.59 16.35 -11.77
C HIS A 171 8.93 16.91 -11.27
N PHE A 172 9.04 17.15 -9.98
CA PHE A 172 10.23 17.76 -9.37
C PHE A 172 10.46 17.30 -7.93
N SER A 173 11.65 17.57 -7.42
CA SER A 173 11.95 17.57 -5.99
C SER A 173 12.03 18.99 -5.43
N THR A 174 11.58 19.17 -4.18
CA THR A 174 11.61 20.44 -3.45
C THR A 174 11.78 20.24 -1.93
N LEU A 175 12.15 21.30 -1.21
CA LEU A 175 12.13 21.34 0.26
C LEU A 175 10.89 22.10 0.80
N ASP A 176 10.11 22.70 -0.09
CA ASP A 176 8.98 23.55 0.25
C ASP A 176 7.73 22.71 0.44
N ASP A 177 7.27 22.56 1.68
CA ASP A 177 6.06 21.82 2.07
C ASP A 177 4.76 22.51 1.59
N MET A 178 4.86 23.71 1.01
CA MET A 178 3.75 24.50 0.50
C MET A 178 3.71 24.55 -1.04
N TYR A 179 4.47 23.69 -1.74
CA TYR A 179 4.59 23.67 -3.20
C TYR A 179 3.25 23.55 -3.94
N MET A 180 2.20 23.04 -3.29
CA MET A 180 0.84 22.92 -3.85
C MET A 180 0.10 24.26 -3.94
N ARG A 181 0.50 25.26 -3.14
CA ARG A 181 -0.20 26.56 -3.06
C ARG A 181 0.44 27.62 -3.94
N GLU A 182 1.77 27.64 -3.99
CA GLU A 182 2.54 28.66 -4.70
C GLU A 182 3.71 28.02 -5.46
N PRO A 183 4.09 28.55 -6.64
CA PRO A 183 5.26 28.07 -7.36
C PRO A 183 6.52 28.21 -6.50
N SER A 184 7.13 27.08 -6.16
CA SER A 184 8.33 27.08 -5.33
C SER A 184 9.59 27.38 -6.15
N ALA A 185 10.42 28.30 -5.66
CA ALA A 185 11.73 28.58 -6.23
C ALA A 185 12.72 27.50 -5.77
N GLY A 186 13.46 26.90 -6.71
CA GLY A 186 14.50 25.92 -6.38
C GLY A 186 14.14 24.47 -6.70
N ASN A 187 12.93 24.20 -7.21
CA ASN A 187 12.52 22.89 -7.70
C ASN A 187 13.57 22.30 -8.65
N LYS A 188 13.90 21.02 -8.45
CA LYS A 188 14.80 20.28 -9.36
C LYS A 188 13.98 19.27 -10.15
N PRO A 189 14.11 19.22 -11.49
CA PRO A 189 13.33 18.28 -12.28
C PRO A 189 13.68 16.83 -11.92
N LEU A 190 12.66 15.97 -11.89
CA LEU A 190 12.87 14.52 -11.77
C LEU A 190 13.42 13.94 -13.08
N MET A 191 14.10 12.80 -12.95
CA MET A 191 14.64 12.02 -14.06
C MET A 191 13.90 10.68 -14.09
N PRO A 192 12.87 10.52 -14.95
CA PRO A 192 12.17 9.24 -15.04
C PRO A 192 13.12 8.16 -15.54
N ALA A 193 12.94 6.94 -15.06
CA ALA A 193 13.65 5.79 -15.61
C ALA A 193 13.10 5.41 -16.98
N GLU A 194 14.02 5.02 -17.86
CA GLU A 194 13.69 4.45 -19.16
C GLU A 194 13.03 3.08 -18.96
N PRO A 195 11.78 2.86 -19.42
CA PRO A 195 11.06 1.61 -19.18
C PRO A 195 11.80 0.35 -19.63
N GLY A 196 12.54 0.43 -20.75
CA GLY A 196 13.33 -0.69 -21.27
C GLY A 196 14.61 -1.00 -20.48
N ALA A 197 15.00 -0.14 -19.54
CA ALA A 197 16.16 -0.30 -18.66
C ALA A 197 15.77 -0.65 -17.21
N MET A 198 14.48 -0.73 -16.90
CA MET A 198 14.01 -1.18 -15.59
C MET A 198 14.27 -2.67 -15.41
N GLU A 199 14.56 -3.07 -14.18
CA GLU A 199 14.79 -4.47 -13.79
C GLU A 199 13.97 -4.82 -12.53
N GLY A 200 13.86 -6.11 -12.23
CA GLY A 200 13.23 -6.60 -10.99
C GLY A 200 11.80 -6.09 -10.78
N LEU A 201 11.52 -5.56 -9.60
CA LEU A 201 10.20 -5.07 -9.21
C LEU A 201 9.72 -3.92 -10.11
N ALA A 202 10.60 -2.99 -10.48
CA ALA A 202 10.27 -1.85 -11.33
C ALA A 202 9.73 -2.32 -12.70
N ALA A 203 10.46 -3.23 -13.34
CA ALA A 203 10.06 -3.81 -14.62
C ALA A 203 8.73 -4.55 -14.51
N ARG A 204 8.55 -5.34 -13.43
CA ARG A 204 7.33 -6.11 -13.16
C ARG A 204 6.11 -5.20 -13.04
N LEU A 205 6.17 -4.18 -12.19
CA LEU A 205 5.07 -3.25 -11.95
C LEU A 205 4.74 -2.42 -13.19
N HIS A 206 5.77 -1.88 -13.85
CA HIS A 206 5.55 -1.10 -15.08
C HIS A 206 4.93 -1.93 -16.19
N ALA A 207 5.48 -3.12 -16.49
CA ALA A 207 4.95 -4.00 -17.53
C ALA A 207 3.52 -4.42 -17.24
N ARG A 208 3.21 -4.69 -15.97
CA ARG A 208 1.84 -4.98 -15.55
C ARG A 208 0.90 -3.80 -15.77
N ALA A 209 1.23 -2.62 -15.23
CA ALA A 209 0.38 -1.44 -15.38
C ALA A 209 0.09 -1.14 -16.87
N VAL A 210 1.09 -1.29 -17.74
CA VAL A 210 0.88 -1.20 -19.20
C VAL A 210 -0.05 -2.29 -19.73
N GLY A 211 0.15 -3.55 -19.32
CA GLY A 211 -0.67 -4.69 -19.72
C GLY A 211 -2.13 -4.58 -19.30
N ASP A 212 -2.38 -3.98 -18.13
CA ASP A 212 -3.71 -3.72 -17.56
C ASP A 212 -4.31 -2.38 -18.07
N GLY A 213 -3.65 -1.68 -19.00
CA GLY A 213 -4.13 -0.42 -19.58
C GLY A 213 -4.01 0.81 -18.67
N GLN A 214 -3.35 0.67 -17.51
CA GLN A 214 -3.10 1.73 -16.52
C GLN A 214 -1.91 2.61 -16.90
N ILE A 215 -2.05 3.36 -18.00
CA ILE A 215 -0.94 4.12 -18.60
C ILE A 215 -0.41 5.22 -17.68
N GLU A 216 -1.28 5.95 -16.97
CA GLU A 216 -0.82 6.98 -16.03
C GLU A 216 -0.11 6.38 -14.82
N VAL A 217 -0.56 5.22 -14.30
CA VAL A 217 0.15 4.48 -13.26
C VAL A 217 1.53 4.03 -13.76
N ALA A 218 1.61 3.46 -14.96
CA ALA A 218 2.87 3.08 -15.60
C ALA A 218 3.84 4.27 -15.72
N LYS A 219 3.33 5.43 -16.10
CA LYS A 219 4.11 6.67 -16.18
C LYS A 219 4.61 7.13 -14.81
N LYS A 220 3.74 7.16 -13.78
CA LYS A 220 4.14 7.51 -12.40
C LYS A 220 5.24 6.57 -11.89
N LEU A 221 5.14 5.27 -12.17
CA LEU A 221 6.17 4.28 -11.83
C LEU A 221 7.55 4.62 -12.42
N THR A 222 7.63 5.29 -13.58
CA THR A 222 8.93 5.75 -14.13
C THR A 222 9.62 6.79 -13.25
N TYR A 223 8.87 7.61 -12.51
CA TYR A 223 9.43 8.59 -11.58
C TYR A 223 9.78 7.95 -10.24
N VAL A 224 8.92 7.07 -9.72
CA VAL A 224 9.16 6.32 -8.48
C VAL A 224 10.40 5.44 -8.59
N PHE A 225 10.55 4.73 -9.71
CA PHE A 225 11.75 3.99 -10.05
C PHE A 225 12.73 4.82 -10.89
N GLY A 226 12.65 6.16 -10.78
CA GLY A 226 13.55 7.12 -11.40
C GLY A 226 14.57 7.68 -10.41
N SER A 227 15.13 8.84 -10.76
CA SER A 227 16.06 9.57 -9.90
C SER A 227 15.56 10.98 -9.63
N ALA A 228 15.94 11.52 -8.47
CA ALA A 228 15.71 12.90 -8.08
C ALA A 228 17.05 13.60 -7.81
N SER A 229 17.06 14.94 -7.86
CA SER A 229 18.17 15.74 -7.35
C SER A 229 17.76 16.42 -6.06
N CYS A 230 18.56 16.33 -4.99
CA CYS A 230 18.25 17.04 -3.76
C CYS A 230 18.12 18.55 -4.00
N ALA A 231 17.02 19.14 -3.54
CA ALA A 231 16.76 20.57 -3.70
C ALA A 231 17.72 21.46 -2.87
N ASP A 232 18.35 20.91 -1.83
CA ASP A 232 19.39 21.56 -1.04
C ASP A 232 20.79 21.40 -1.66
N CYS A 233 21.36 20.19 -1.59
CA CYS A 233 22.76 19.96 -1.95
C CYS A 233 22.99 19.56 -3.42
N GLY A 234 21.93 19.36 -4.21
CA GLY A 234 22.01 18.97 -5.62
C GLY A 234 22.46 17.53 -5.89
N ALA A 235 22.66 16.70 -4.85
CA ALA A 235 23.03 15.31 -5.02
C ALA A 235 21.92 14.53 -5.73
N VAL A 236 22.28 13.74 -6.75
CA VAL A 236 21.35 12.85 -7.43
C VAL A 236 21.23 11.55 -6.64
N PHE A 237 19.99 11.09 -6.43
CA PHE A 237 19.71 9.83 -5.75
C PHE A 237 18.50 9.12 -6.38
N ARG A 238 18.41 7.82 -6.09
CA ARG A 238 17.35 6.92 -6.52
C ARG A 238 16.14 7.07 -5.59
N VAL A 239 14.97 7.38 -6.15
CA VAL A 239 13.75 7.62 -5.36
C VAL A 239 13.34 6.35 -4.62
N ASP A 240 13.27 5.22 -5.33
CA ASP A 240 12.97 3.90 -4.78
C ASP A 240 13.89 3.48 -3.62
N GLN A 241 15.19 3.79 -3.73
CA GLN A 241 16.15 3.48 -2.66
C GLN A 241 15.96 4.38 -1.43
N ALA A 242 15.59 5.65 -1.63
CA ALA A 242 15.32 6.56 -0.52
C ALA A 242 14.01 6.19 0.20
N VAL A 243 12.99 5.73 -0.53
CA VAL A 243 11.76 5.15 0.03
C VAL A 243 12.11 3.91 0.87
N VAL A 244 12.84 2.95 0.30
CA VAL A 244 13.26 1.75 1.03
C VAL A 244 14.10 2.08 2.27
N ALA A 245 14.99 3.07 2.18
CA ALA A 245 15.79 3.48 3.34
C ALA A 245 14.94 4.09 4.47
N ARG A 246 13.84 4.78 4.15
CA ARG A 246 12.95 5.41 5.15
C ARG A 246 12.02 4.41 5.83
N TRP A 247 11.50 3.43 5.07
CA TRP A 247 10.45 2.52 5.55
C TRP A 247 10.85 1.04 5.63
N GLY A 248 12.10 0.69 5.31
CA GLY A 248 12.61 -0.69 5.35
C GLY A 248 13.40 -1.05 6.61
N ALA A 249 13.39 -0.19 7.65
CA ALA A 249 14.15 -0.37 8.89
C ALA A 249 13.29 -0.94 10.03
#